data_AF-A0A7Z9KVL2-F1
#
_entry.id   AF-A0A7Z9KVL2-F1
#
_cell.length_a   1.000
_cell.length_b   1.000
_cell.length_c   1.000
_cell.angle_alpha   90.00
_cell.angle_beta   90.00
_cell.angle_gamma   90.00
#
_symmetry.space_group_name_H-M   'P 1'
#
loop_
_entity.id
_entity.type
_entity.pdbx_description
1 polymer ?
#
loop_
_entity_poly.entity_id
_entity_poly.type
_entity_poly.pdbx_seq_one_letter_code
_entity_poly.pdbx_strand_id
1 'polypeptide(L)'
;MKGVCILGATGSIGQSTLAVLSAHPQQFRVVALTAHTQVEPMLALCQTHQPEYAVMADEQAAERLQQALRNISVDIRVLSGQTGLETVASLPQSDIVMAAIVGSAGLRSSMAAAKAGKRLLLANKESLVMAGHLLLDAVSQNQATLLPVDSEHNAIFQCLPEDGVGPKGGVSKVLLTASGGPFREWTAEQLKHVTPAQACKHPNWSMGRKISVDSASLMNKGLEVIEACWLFDLPVDDIEVVVHPQSIVHSMVEFTDGSVKAQLGPPDMHLPIQYALFYPNRLPNHQIPRLDTSAPISLT
;
A
#
# COMPACT_ATOMS: atom_id res chain seq x y z
N MET A 1 10.80 -17.15 -10.91
CA MET A 1 10.84 -15.72 -10.60
C MET A 1 9.47 -15.14 -10.91
N LYS A 2 8.84 -14.44 -9.97
CA LYS A 2 7.50 -13.86 -10.16
C LYS A 2 7.60 -12.49 -10.84
N GLY A 3 6.73 -12.23 -11.81
CA GLY A 3 6.64 -10.94 -12.48
C GLY A 3 5.80 -9.95 -11.68
N VAL A 4 6.33 -8.74 -11.48
CA VAL A 4 5.67 -7.68 -10.69
C VAL A 4 5.33 -6.48 -11.58
N CYS A 5 4.05 -6.10 -11.60
CA CYS A 5 3.59 -4.81 -12.13
C CYS A 5 3.46 -3.82 -10.97
N ILE A 6 4.05 -2.63 -11.10
CA ILE A 6 3.98 -1.58 -10.07
C ILE A 6 3.18 -0.40 -10.61
N LEU A 7 1.95 -0.26 -10.10
CA LEU A 7 1.07 0.85 -10.43
C LEU A 7 1.42 2.03 -9.53
N GLY A 8 2.08 3.07 -10.06
CA GLY A 8 2.55 4.22 -9.28
C GLY A 8 3.99 4.09 -8.77
N ALA A 9 4.90 3.62 -9.63
CA ALA A 9 6.31 3.36 -9.37
C ALA A 9 7.12 4.58 -8.89
N THR A 10 6.77 5.79 -9.33
CA THR A 10 7.47 7.02 -8.93
C THR A 10 6.96 7.61 -7.61
N GLY A 11 5.97 6.97 -6.97
CA GLY A 11 5.48 7.34 -5.64
C GLY A 11 6.27 6.62 -4.52
N SER A 12 6.02 7.01 -3.27
CA SER A 12 6.70 6.45 -2.09
C SER A 12 6.56 4.92 -2.01
N ILE A 13 5.34 4.38 -2.11
CA ILE A 13 5.10 2.92 -2.09
C ILE A 13 5.77 2.23 -3.29
N GLY A 14 5.73 2.84 -4.47
CA GLY A 14 6.40 2.32 -5.66
C GLY A 14 7.92 2.18 -5.46
N GLN A 15 8.55 3.22 -4.90
CA GLN A 15 9.98 3.21 -4.58
C GLN A 15 10.33 2.19 -3.49
N SER A 16 9.56 2.13 -2.40
CA SER A 16 9.74 1.11 -1.35
C SER A 16 9.57 -0.30 -1.90
N THR A 17 8.62 -0.50 -2.82
CA THR A 17 8.44 -1.78 -3.52
C THR A 17 9.69 -2.15 -4.30
N LEU A 18 10.21 -1.23 -5.13
CA LEU A 18 11.42 -1.46 -5.90
C LEU A 18 12.66 -1.72 -5.04
N ALA A 19 12.77 -1.08 -3.87
CA ALA A 19 13.81 -1.36 -2.91
C ALA A 19 13.71 -2.80 -2.38
N VAL A 20 12.51 -3.27 -1.98
CA VAL A 20 12.31 -4.67 -1.58
C VAL A 20 12.62 -5.63 -2.72
N LEU A 21 12.18 -5.36 -3.96
CA LEU A 21 12.49 -6.22 -5.11
C LEU A 21 14.00 -6.30 -5.37
N SER A 22 14.71 -5.17 -5.23
CA SER A 22 16.17 -5.10 -5.44
C SER A 22 16.97 -5.86 -4.38
N ALA A 23 16.43 -6.01 -3.17
CA ALA A 23 17.01 -6.87 -2.14
C ALA A 23 16.85 -8.37 -2.45
N HIS A 24 15.94 -8.74 -3.38
CA HIS A 24 15.58 -10.11 -3.69
C HIS A 24 15.52 -10.40 -5.21
N PRO A 25 16.59 -10.14 -5.97
CA PRO A 25 16.56 -10.19 -7.44
C PRO A 25 16.33 -11.59 -8.02
N GLN A 26 16.57 -12.65 -7.23
CA GLN A 26 16.30 -14.04 -7.66
C GLN A 26 14.81 -14.42 -7.55
N GLN A 27 14.03 -13.66 -6.76
CA GLN A 27 12.62 -13.96 -6.47
C GLN A 27 11.69 -13.25 -7.45
N PHE A 28 12.03 -12.02 -7.85
CA PHE A 28 11.17 -11.14 -8.64
C PHE A 28 11.85 -10.52 -9.85
N ARG A 29 11.06 -10.24 -10.87
CA ARG A 29 11.40 -9.36 -11.98
C ARG A 29 10.33 -8.30 -12.15
N VAL A 30 10.74 -7.10 -12.54
CA VAL A 30 9.81 -6.02 -12.86
C VAL A 30 9.29 -6.24 -14.28
N VAL A 31 7.97 -6.38 -14.42
CA VAL A 31 7.30 -6.50 -15.73
C VAL A 31 6.92 -5.13 -16.25
N ALA A 32 6.32 -4.31 -15.39
CA ALA A 32 5.79 -3.01 -15.78
C ALA A 32 5.95 -1.99 -14.66
N LEU A 33 6.34 -0.78 -15.04
CA LEU A 33 6.35 0.40 -14.17
C LEU A 33 5.35 1.42 -14.69
N THR A 34 4.56 2.01 -13.80
CA THR A 34 3.63 3.08 -14.19
C THR A 34 3.79 4.34 -13.37
N ALA A 35 3.54 5.49 -13.96
CA ALA A 35 3.52 6.78 -13.29
C ALA A 35 2.47 7.69 -13.93
N HIS A 36 2.29 8.89 -13.36
CA HIS A 36 1.41 9.91 -13.94
C HIS A 36 2.17 10.78 -14.93
N THR A 37 2.93 11.77 -14.44
CA THR A 37 3.59 12.81 -15.27
C THR A 37 5.11 12.93 -15.06
N GLN A 38 5.67 12.23 -14.06
CA GLN A 38 7.08 12.33 -13.67
C GLN A 38 8.00 11.53 -14.62
N VAL A 39 8.35 12.13 -15.77
CA VAL A 39 9.12 11.46 -16.84
C VAL A 39 10.55 11.14 -16.40
N GLU A 40 11.26 12.09 -15.78
CA GLU A 40 12.66 11.94 -15.43
C GLU A 40 12.87 10.86 -14.35
N PRO A 41 12.09 10.84 -13.25
CA PRO A 41 12.11 9.71 -12.31
C PRO A 41 11.75 8.39 -12.98
N MET A 42 10.75 8.36 -13.86
CA MET A 42 10.36 7.12 -14.56
C MET A 42 11.49 6.60 -15.46
N LEU A 43 12.16 7.49 -16.20
CA LEU A 43 13.27 7.14 -17.07
C LEU A 43 14.41 6.49 -16.27
N ALA A 44 14.77 7.07 -15.11
CA ALA A 44 15.78 6.50 -14.23
C ALA A 44 15.39 5.08 -13.76
N LEU A 45 14.14 4.89 -13.34
CA LEU A 45 13.64 3.56 -12.95
C LEU A 45 13.68 2.57 -14.13
N CYS A 46 13.33 3.02 -15.34
CA CYS A 46 13.39 2.18 -16.55
C CYS A 46 14.83 1.75 -16.86
N GLN A 47 15.82 2.62 -16.70
CA GLN A 47 17.23 2.29 -16.90
C GLN A 47 17.73 1.26 -15.89
N THR A 48 17.34 1.40 -14.63
CA THR A 48 17.77 0.50 -13.55
C THR A 48 17.09 -0.87 -13.63
N HIS A 49 15.77 -0.90 -13.85
CA HIS A 49 14.98 -2.13 -13.72
C HIS A 49 14.64 -2.80 -15.05
N GLN A 50 14.83 -2.11 -16.18
CA GLN A 50 14.55 -2.59 -17.54
C GLN A 50 13.25 -3.40 -17.65
N PRO A 51 12.09 -2.83 -17.26
CA PRO A 51 10.81 -3.51 -17.37
C PRO A 51 10.45 -3.78 -18.83
N GLU A 52 9.60 -4.76 -19.11
CA GLU A 52 9.05 -4.97 -20.46
C GLU A 52 8.16 -3.79 -20.91
N TYR A 53 7.45 -3.17 -19.95
CA TYR A 53 6.50 -2.09 -20.20
C TYR A 53 6.74 -0.89 -19.28
N ALA A 54 6.55 0.31 -19.82
CA ALA A 54 6.39 1.53 -19.03
C ALA A 54 5.07 2.20 -19.40
N VAL A 55 4.32 2.70 -18.41
CA VAL A 55 3.06 3.40 -18.64
C VAL A 55 3.06 4.77 -18.00
N MET A 56 2.77 5.80 -18.78
CA MET A 56 2.46 7.12 -18.24
C MET A 56 0.95 7.36 -18.38
N ALA A 57 0.27 7.67 -17.27
CA ALA A 57 -1.16 7.94 -17.31
C ALA A 57 -1.47 9.24 -18.09
N ASP A 58 -0.53 10.19 -18.10
CA ASP A 58 -0.56 11.35 -19.00
C ASP A 58 0.05 11.00 -20.37
N GLU A 59 -0.68 11.27 -21.45
CA GLU A 59 -0.27 10.91 -22.81
C GLU A 59 0.97 11.67 -23.29
N GLN A 60 1.07 12.96 -22.98
CA GLN A 60 2.23 13.78 -23.35
C GLN A 60 3.49 13.32 -22.61
N ALA A 61 3.37 12.95 -21.34
CA ALA A 61 4.45 12.33 -20.58
C ALA A 61 4.87 10.97 -21.17
N ALA A 62 3.93 10.18 -21.70
CA ALA A 62 4.24 8.93 -22.39
C ALA A 62 5.09 9.17 -23.65
N GLU A 63 4.72 10.15 -24.47
CA GLU A 63 5.48 10.54 -25.67
C GLU A 63 6.89 11.00 -25.32
N ARG A 64 7.03 11.86 -24.31
CA ARG A 64 8.34 12.33 -23.82
C ARG A 64 9.19 11.18 -23.28
N LEU A 65 8.61 10.25 -22.54
CA LEU A 65 9.31 9.06 -22.04
C LEU A 65 9.78 8.17 -23.20
N GLN A 66 8.92 7.93 -24.19
CA GLN A 66 9.26 7.11 -25.36
C GLN A 66 10.43 7.71 -26.16
N GLN A 67 10.42 9.03 -26.35
CA GLN A 67 11.54 9.73 -26.99
C GLN A 67 12.84 9.60 -26.18
N ALA A 68 12.76 9.79 -24.86
CA ALA A 68 13.92 9.67 -23.99
C ALA A 68 14.53 8.25 -23.98
N LEU A 69 13.69 7.21 -23.98
CA LEU A 69 14.13 5.80 -24.04
C LEU A 69 14.79 5.46 -25.39
N ARG A 70 14.25 5.98 -26.50
CA ARG A 70 14.87 5.82 -27.84
C ARG A 70 16.27 6.43 -27.88
N ASN A 71 16.46 7.60 -27.27
CA ASN A 71 17.76 8.29 -27.26
C ASN A 71 18.85 7.50 -26.52
N ILE A 72 18.47 6.60 -25.61
CA ILE A 72 19.40 5.75 -24.85
C ILE A 72 19.39 4.28 -25.31
N SER A 73 18.70 3.96 -26.42
CA SER A 73 18.62 2.62 -27.01
C SER A 73 18.12 1.53 -26.05
N VAL A 74 17.16 1.87 -25.18
CA VAL A 74 16.52 0.92 -24.26
C VAL A 74 15.19 0.47 -24.85
N ASP A 75 15.03 -0.83 -25.08
CA ASP A 75 13.82 -1.43 -25.67
C ASP A 75 12.76 -1.70 -24.60
N ILE A 76 11.91 -0.70 -24.37
CA ILE A 76 10.77 -0.78 -23.45
C ILE A 76 9.52 -0.33 -24.18
N ARG A 77 8.45 -1.13 -24.06
CA ARG A 77 7.17 -0.78 -24.67
C ARG A 77 6.44 0.26 -23.83
N VAL A 78 6.41 1.49 -24.32
CA VAL A 78 5.66 2.58 -23.69
C VAL A 78 4.18 2.52 -24.08
N LEU A 79 3.31 2.47 -23.08
CA LEU A 79 1.85 2.65 -23.22
C LEU A 79 1.42 3.95 -22.51
N SER A 80 0.20 4.39 -22.78
CA SER A 80 -0.35 5.61 -22.18
C SER A 80 -1.76 5.42 -21.63
N GLY A 81 -2.15 6.34 -20.74
CA GLY A 81 -3.51 6.48 -20.27
C GLY A 81 -4.04 5.32 -19.41
N GLN A 82 -5.32 5.41 -19.07
CA GLN A 82 -6.00 4.43 -18.22
C GLN A 82 -6.00 3.02 -18.84
N THR A 83 -6.19 2.93 -20.16
CA THR A 83 -6.15 1.66 -20.90
C THR A 83 -4.77 1.01 -20.80
N GLY A 84 -3.69 1.79 -20.86
CA GLY A 84 -2.33 1.29 -20.63
C GLY A 84 -2.18 0.69 -19.23
N LEU A 85 -2.70 1.36 -18.20
CA LEU A 85 -2.66 0.88 -16.81
C LEU A 85 -3.41 -0.45 -16.63
N GLU A 86 -4.62 -0.56 -17.21
CA GLU A 86 -5.41 -1.80 -17.18
C GLU A 86 -4.74 -2.94 -17.94
N THR A 87 -4.11 -2.61 -19.08
CA THR A 87 -3.38 -3.59 -19.89
C THR A 87 -2.24 -4.19 -19.08
N VAL A 88 -1.37 -3.38 -18.49
CA VAL A 88 -0.22 -3.90 -17.74
C VAL A 88 -0.62 -4.60 -16.44
N ALA A 89 -1.71 -4.19 -15.80
CA ALA A 89 -2.24 -4.84 -14.61
C ALA A 89 -2.82 -6.24 -14.88
N SER A 90 -3.22 -6.52 -16.12
CA SER A 90 -3.84 -7.80 -16.53
C SER A 90 -2.91 -8.73 -17.32
N LEU A 91 -1.68 -8.30 -17.62
CA LEU A 91 -0.70 -9.06 -18.39
C LEU A 91 -0.48 -10.48 -17.82
N PRO A 92 -0.47 -11.54 -18.64
CA PRO A 92 -0.20 -12.91 -18.18
C PRO A 92 1.10 -13.04 -17.39
N GLN A 93 2.13 -12.29 -17.76
CA GLN A 93 3.43 -12.30 -17.11
C GLN A 93 3.49 -11.53 -15.77
N SER A 94 2.47 -10.73 -15.44
CA SER A 94 2.35 -10.08 -14.14
C SER A 94 1.64 -11.01 -13.17
N ASP A 95 2.40 -11.69 -12.31
CA ASP A 95 1.85 -12.54 -11.26
C ASP A 95 1.32 -11.71 -10.09
N ILE A 96 2.02 -10.61 -9.80
CA ILE A 96 1.75 -9.70 -8.69
C ILE A 96 1.54 -8.28 -9.23
N VAL A 97 0.53 -7.59 -8.71
CA VAL A 97 0.25 -6.19 -9.01
C VAL A 97 0.30 -5.38 -7.72
N MET A 98 1.25 -4.45 -7.60
CA MET A 98 1.29 -3.46 -6.54
C MET A 98 0.40 -2.27 -6.93
N ALA A 99 -0.77 -2.14 -6.30
CA ALA A 99 -1.71 -1.05 -6.51
C ALA A 99 -1.39 0.14 -5.58
N ALA A 100 -0.53 1.05 -6.05
CA ALA A 100 -0.03 2.21 -5.31
C ALA A 100 -0.36 3.57 -5.96
N ILE A 101 -1.31 3.59 -6.91
CA ILE A 101 -1.86 4.83 -7.46
C ILE A 101 -2.76 5.47 -6.40
N VAL A 102 -2.54 6.74 -6.09
CA VAL A 102 -3.30 7.47 -5.07
C VAL A 102 -4.73 7.78 -5.56
N GLY A 103 -5.71 7.64 -4.67
CA GLY A 103 -7.08 8.06 -4.92
C GLY A 103 -7.83 7.17 -5.91
N SER A 104 -8.86 7.73 -6.55
CA SER A 104 -9.77 6.97 -7.40
C SER A 104 -9.20 6.54 -8.75
N ALA A 105 -8.10 7.14 -9.19
CA ALA A 105 -7.43 6.80 -10.44
C ALA A 105 -6.91 5.35 -10.46
N GLY A 106 -6.64 4.76 -9.28
CA GLY A 106 -6.18 3.38 -9.15
C GLY A 106 -7.28 2.31 -9.30
N LEU A 107 -8.56 2.69 -9.29
CA LEU A 107 -9.66 1.73 -9.21
C LEU A 107 -9.74 0.81 -10.44
N ARG A 108 -9.69 1.36 -11.65
CA ARG A 108 -9.90 0.53 -12.85
C ARG A 108 -8.75 -0.45 -13.09
N SER A 109 -7.51 -0.07 -12.80
CA SER A 109 -6.36 -0.97 -12.91
C SER A 109 -6.33 -2.03 -11.80
N SER A 110 -6.77 -1.68 -10.58
CA SER A 110 -6.96 -2.64 -9.49
C SER A 110 -8.05 -3.67 -9.84
N MET A 111 -9.16 -3.20 -10.41
CA MET A 111 -10.24 -4.05 -10.92
C MET A 111 -9.76 -4.95 -12.07
N ALA A 112 -8.92 -4.44 -12.98
CA ALA A 112 -8.35 -5.24 -14.06
C ALA A 112 -7.42 -6.35 -13.53
N ALA A 113 -6.61 -6.05 -12.51
CA ALA A 113 -5.78 -7.05 -11.83
C ALA A 113 -6.63 -8.12 -11.14
N ALA A 114 -7.68 -7.72 -10.41
CA ALA A 114 -8.61 -8.65 -9.76
C ALA A 114 -9.30 -9.56 -10.78
N LYS A 115 -9.84 -8.99 -11.86
CA LYS A 115 -10.49 -9.76 -12.94
C LYS A 115 -9.55 -10.70 -13.67
N ALA A 116 -8.25 -10.37 -13.74
CA ALA A 116 -7.24 -11.24 -14.34
C ALA A 116 -6.68 -12.29 -13.37
N GLY A 117 -7.27 -12.46 -12.17
CA GLY A 117 -6.86 -13.47 -11.20
C GLY A 117 -5.51 -13.21 -10.55
N LYS A 118 -5.06 -11.94 -10.49
CA LYS A 118 -3.71 -11.61 -10.00
C LYS A 118 -3.63 -11.63 -8.49
N ARG A 119 -2.40 -11.70 -7.96
CA ARG A 119 -2.13 -11.28 -6.58
C ARG A 119 -2.06 -9.75 -6.53
N LEU A 120 -3.14 -9.13 -6.07
CA LEU A 120 -3.28 -7.69 -5.90
C LEU A 120 -2.80 -7.27 -4.51
N LEU A 121 -1.70 -6.54 -4.46
CA LEU A 121 -1.17 -5.91 -3.24
C LEU A 121 -1.75 -4.50 -3.17
N LEU A 122 -2.71 -4.29 -2.27
CA LEU A 122 -3.51 -3.06 -2.23
C LEU A 122 -2.94 -2.07 -1.22
N ALA A 123 -2.28 -1.02 -1.71
CA ALA A 123 -1.91 0.16 -0.91
C ALA A 123 -2.91 1.32 -1.11
N ASN A 124 -3.68 1.28 -2.20
CA ASN A 124 -4.69 2.27 -2.54
C ASN A 124 -6.03 1.96 -1.85
N LYS A 125 -6.15 2.37 -0.58
CA LYS A 125 -7.37 2.22 0.23
C LYS A 125 -8.62 2.80 -0.43
N GLU A 126 -8.48 3.89 -1.19
CA GLU A 126 -9.63 4.57 -1.81
C GLU A 126 -10.37 3.67 -2.81
N SER A 127 -9.69 2.73 -3.47
CA SER A 127 -10.36 1.76 -4.35
C SER A 127 -11.35 0.88 -3.58
N LEU A 128 -10.99 0.45 -2.36
CA LEU A 128 -11.88 -0.36 -1.54
C LEU A 128 -12.97 0.48 -0.88
N VAL A 129 -12.65 1.71 -0.44
CA VAL A 129 -13.66 2.62 0.12
C VAL A 129 -14.78 2.93 -0.87
N MET A 130 -14.44 3.20 -2.14
CA MET A 130 -15.46 3.55 -3.15
C MET A 130 -16.20 2.35 -3.73
N ALA A 131 -15.53 1.20 -3.85
CA ALA A 131 -15.99 0.08 -4.65
C ALA A 131 -15.83 -1.28 -3.95
N GLY A 132 -15.86 -1.30 -2.61
CA GLY A 132 -15.58 -2.46 -1.76
C GLY A 132 -16.21 -3.76 -2.25
N HIS A 133 -17.55 -3.81 -2.26
CA HIS A 133 -18.29 -4.97 -2.76
C HIS A 133 -17.90 -5.38 -4.19
N LEU A 134 -17.79 -4.43 -5.13
CA LEU A 134 -17.43 -4.74 -6.52
C LEU A 134 -16.02 -5.33 -6.65
N LEU A 135 -15.05 -4.80 -5.90
CA LEU A 135 -13.67 -5.28 -5.94
C LEU A 135 -13.55 -6.65 -5.29
N LEU A 136 -14.19 -6.87 -4.13
CA LEU A 136 -14.19 -8.16 -3.45
C LEU A 136 -14.91 -9.24 -4.26
N ASP A 137 -16.03 -8.90 -4.90
CA ASP A 137 -16.73 -9.80 -5.82
C ASP A 137 -15.83 -10.20 -6.99
N ALA A 138 -15.15 -9.23 -7.61
CA ALA A 138 -14.21 -9.51 -8.69
C ALA A 138 -13.04 -10.39 -8.22
N VAL A 139 -12.52 -10.17 -7.01
CA VAL A 139 -11.46 -11.01 -6.44
C VAL A 139 -11.94 -12.45 -6.28
N SER A 140 -13.11 -12.64 -5.66
CA SER A 140 -13.72 -13.95 -5.43
C SER A 140 -14.03 -14.69 -6.74
N GLN A 141 -14.72 -14.03 -7.68
CA GLN A 141 -15.15 -14.63 -8.94
C GLN A 141 -14.00 -15.06 -9.85
N ASN A 142 -12.86 -14.38 -9.76
CA ASN A 142 -11.70 -14.61 -10.64
C ASN A 142 -10.53 -15.28 -9.91
N GLN A 143 -10.74 -15.77 -8.68
CA GLN A 143 -9.73 -16.45 -7.87
C GLN A 143 -8.45 -15.63 -7.68
N ALA A 144 -8.58 -14.30 -7.67
CA ALA A 144 -7.47 -13.40 -7.35
C ALA A 144 -7.15 -13.48 -5.85
N THR A 145 -5.98 -12.98 -5.49
CA THR A 145 -5.61 -12.81 -4.08
C THR A 145 -5.52 -11.32 -3.78
N LEU A 146 -6.26 -10.85 -2.77
CA LEU A 146 -6.13 -9.49 -2.27
C LEU A 146 -5.30 -9.51 -0.98
N LEU A 147 -4.22 -8.74 -0.94
CA LEU A 147 -3.38 -8.61 0.26
C LEU A 147 -3.25 -7.12 0.63
N PRO A 148 -3.55 -6.74 1.89
CA PRO A 148 -3.38 -5.38 2.35
C PRO A 148 -1.90 -5.01 2.41
N VAL A 149 -1.57 -3.83 1.88
CA VAL A 149 -0.24 -3.20 2.03
C VAL A 149 -0.28 -2.05 3.01
N ASP A 150 -1.44 -1.43 3.24
CA ASP A 150 -1.61 -0.43 4.28
C ASP A 150 -1.17 -0.99 5.64
N SER A 151 -0.41 -0.22 6.42
CA SER A 151 0.36 -0.72 7.57
C SER A 151 -0.53 -1.39 8.61
N GLU A 152 -1.64 -0.75 8.92
CA GLU A 152 -2.62 -1.18 9.91
C GLU A 152 -3.32 -2.47 9.48
N HIS A 153 -3.83 -2.53 8.25
CA HIS A 153 -4.52 -3.72 7.75
C HIS A 153 -3.55 -4.87 7.52
N ASN A 154 -2.33 -4.58 7.11
CA ASN A 154 -1.29 -5.59 7.04
C ASN A 154 -0.93 -6.14 8.44
N ALA A 155 -0.89 -5.28 9.45
CA ALA A 155 -0.70 -5.68 10.85
C ALA A 155 -1.86 -6.58 11.35
N ILE A 156 -3.10 -6.17 11.10
CA ILE A 156 -4.29 -6.98 11.41
C ILE A 156 -4.18 -8.34 10.73
N PHE A 157 -3.94 -8.37 9.42
CA PHE A 157 -3.83 -9.59 8.63
C PHE A 157 -2.73 -10.52 9.14
N GLN A 158 -1.60 -9.99 9.61
CA GLN A 158 -0.53 -10.78 10.23
C GLN A 158 -0.90 -11.38 11.59
N CYS A 159 -1.87 -10.80 12.30
CA CYS A 159 -2.35 -11.26 13.60
C CYS A 159 -3.55 -12.21 13.51
N LEU A 160 -4.27 -12.22 12.38
CA LEU A 160 -5.42 -13.09 12.18
C LEU A 160 -5.03 -14.58 12.24
N PRO A 161 -5.92 -15.45 12.73
CA PRO A 161 -5.75 -16.89 12.63
C PRO A 161 -5.96 -17.35 11.18
N GLU A 162 -5.55 -18.57 10.87
CA GLU A 162 -5.72 -19.15 9.53
C GLU A 162 -7.19 -19.24 9.09
N ASP A 163 -8.11 -19.44 10.05
CA ASP A 163 -9.57 -19.45 9.84
C ASP A 163 -10.17 -18.04 9.62
N GLY A 164 -9.35 -16.98 9.65
CA GLY A 164 -9.77 -15.60 9.44
C GLY A 164 -10.58 -15.02 10.61
N VAL A 165 -11.51 -14.12 10.31
CA VAL A 165 -12.26 -13.34 11.31
C VAL A 165 -13.54 -14.06 11.79
N GLY A 166 -14.00 -15.08 11.06
CA GLY A 166 -15.26 -15.75 11.34
C GLY A 166 -15.32 -16.46 12.71
N PRO A 167 -16.48 -17.07 13.07
CA PRO A 167 -16.69 -17.64 14.42
C PRO A 167 -15.62 -18.64 14.86
N LYS A 168 -14.96 -19.33 13.92
CA LYS A 168 -13.86 -20.25 14.19
C LYS A 168 -12.54 -19.55 14.53
N GLY A 169 -12.32 -18.35 13.99
CA GLY A 169 -11.15 -17.53 14.29
C GLY A 169 -11.23 -16.84 15.65
N GLY A 170 -12.42 -16.73 16.23
CA GLY A 170 -12.62 -16.17 17.56
C GLY A 170 -12.21 -14.70 17.68
N VAL A 171 -12.22 -13.95 16.58
CA VAL A 171 -11.95 -12.51 16.58
C VAL A 171 -13.16 -11.79 17.19
N SER A 172 -12.90 -10.98 18.21
CA SER A 172 -13.90 -10.15 18.91
C SER A 172 -13.93 -8.74 18.33
N LYS A 173 -12.74 -8.15 18.16
CA LYS A 173 -12.59 -6.73 17.77
C LYS A 173 -11.24 -6.49 17.11
N VAL A 174 -11.17 -5.50 16.24
CA VAL A 174 -9.92 -4.93 15.72
C VAL A 174 -9.64 -3.59 16.40
N LEU A 175 -8.41 -3.41 16.87
CA LEU A 175 -7.93 -2.12 17.37
C LEU A 175 -7.04 -1.48 16.31
N LEU A 176 -7.60 -0.49 15.62
CA LEU A 176 -7.00 0.21 14.50
C LEU A 176 -6.21 1.43 15.02
N THR A 177 -4.89 1.30 15.11
CA THR A 177 -4.05 2.35 15.72
C THR A 177 -3.87 3.56 14.81
N ALA A 178 -3.82 4.78 15.35
CA ALA A 178 -3.57 6.02 14.63
C ALA A 178 -2.44 6.83 15.28
N SER A 179 -1.57 7.51 14.51
CA SER A 179 -0.54 8.40 15.10
C SER A 179 -1.14 9.62 15.83
N GLY A 180 -2.36 10.02 15.47
CA GLY A 180 -3.00 11.27 15.86
C GLY A 180 -2.63 12.47 14.95
N GLY A 181 -1.69 12.30 14.02
CA GLY A 181 -1.25 13.34 13.10
C GLY A 181 -0.47 14.50 13.77
N PRO A 182 0.00 15.49 12.98
CA PRO A 182 0.78 16.62 13.48
C PRO A 182 0.04 17.55 14.44
N PHE A 183 -1.29 17.46 14.50
CA PHE A 183 -2.14 18.37 15.27
C PHE A 183 -2.76 17.74 16.52
N ARG A 184 -2.34 16.53 16.90
CA ARG A 184 -2.87 15.78 18.06
C ARG A 184 -2.96 16.61 19.34
N GLU A 185 -1.96 17.45 19.59
CA GLU A 185 -1.82 18.24 20.83
C GLU A 185 -2.27 19.71 20.64
N TRP A 186 -2.86 20.04 19.50
CA TRP A 186 -3.28 21.41 19.20
C TRP A 186 -4.67 21.70 19.74
N THR A 187 -4.88 22.94 20.16
CA THR A 187 -6.18 23.44 20.60
C THR A 187 -7.09 23.75 19.40
N ALA A 188 -8.41 23.80 19.65
CA ALA A 188 -9.39 24.15 18.63
C ALA A 188 -9.13 25.52 17.97
N GLU A 189 -8.62 26.51 18.71
CA GLU A 189 -8.25 27.82 18.15
C GLU A 189 -7.03 27.73 17.22
N GLN A 190 -6.01 26.93 17.58
CA GLN A 190 -4.85 26.71 16.72
C GLN A 190 -5.24 26.02 15.41
N LEU A 191 -6.20 25.08 15.47
CA LEU A 191 -6.70 24.35 14.30
C LEU A 191 -7.37 25.26 13.25
N LYS A 192 -7.92 26.42 13.63
CA LYS A 192 -8.55 27.36 12.68
C LYS A 192 -7.55 28.00 11.71
N HIS A 193 -6.26 27.97 12.02
CA HIS A 193 -5.21 28.66 11.28
C HIS A 193 -4.18 27.70 10.65
N VAL A 194 -4.48 26.40 10.59
CA VAL A 194 -3.57 25.39 10.01
C VAL A 194 -3.35 25.63 8.52
N THR A 195 -2.13 25.39 8.08
CA THR A 195 -1.73 25.48 6.67
C THR A 195 -1.46 24.09 6.08
N PRO A 196 -1.57 23.91 4.74
CA PRO A 196 -1.21 22.64 4.10
C PRO A 196 0.24 22.21 4.37
N ALA A 197 1.15 23.18 4.49
CA ALA A 197 2.56 22.90 4.80
C ALA A 197 2.75 22.32 6.20
N GLN A 198 1.97 22.77 7.19
CA GLN A 198 1.98 22.19 8.54
C GLN A 198 1.35 20.79 8.54
N ALA A 199 0.23 20.61 7.83
CA ALA A 199 -0.43 19.30 7.73
C ALA A 199 0.47 18.23 7.10
N CYS A 200 1.39 18.62 6.21
CA CYS A 200 2.34 17.69 5.59
C CYS A 200 3.56 17.33 6.46
N LYS A 201 3.75 17.95 7.64
CA LYS A 201 4.87 17.65 8.56
C LYS A 201 4.49 16.55 9.54
N HIS A 202 4.29 15.33 9.03
CA HIS A 202 3.89 14.19 9.85
C HIS A 202 5.02 13.76 10.83
N PRO A 203 4.73 13.43 12.10
CA PRO A 203 5.75 13.15 13.11
C PRO A 203 6.57 11.88 12.85
N ASN A 204 5.95 10.82 12.31
CA ASN A 204 6.57 9.49 12.24
C ASN A 204 6.84 8.97 10.81
N TRP A 205 6.22 9.57 9.79
CA TRP A 205 6.11 8.98 8.46
C TRP A 205 6.46 10.03 7.41
N SER A 206 7.23 9.63 6.39
CA SER A 206 7.45 10.42 5.18
C SER A 206 6.50 9.94 4.09
N MET A 207 5.49 10.74 3.75
CA MET A 207 4.38 10.32 2.90
C MET A 207 4.00 11.36 1.84
N GLY A 208 3.18 10.96 0.88
CA GLY A 208 2.62 11.86 -0.13
C GLY A 208 1.67 12.91 0.47
N ARG A 209 1.55 14.07 -0.19
CA ARG A 209 0.80 15.23 0.34
C ARG A 209 -0.66 14.93 0.71
N LYS A 210 -1.38 14.13 -0.10
CA LYS A 210 -2.79 13.79 0.13
C LYS A 210 -2.96 13.02 1.45
N ILE A 211 -2.23 11.91 1.60
CA ILE A 211 -2.29 11.09 2.82
C ILE A 211 -1.78 11.84 4.05
N SER A 212 -0.78 12.74 3.92
CA SER A 212 -0.35 13.56 5.05
C SER A 212 -1.44 14.52 5.53
N VAL A 213 -2.19 15.15 4.63
CA VAL A 213 -3.34 16.00 4.99
C VAL A 213 -4.47 15.17 5.60
N ASP A 214 -4.76 14.00 5.05
CA ASP A 214 -5.79 13.10 5.60
C ASP A 214 -5.41 12.59 7.00
N SER A 215 -4.12 12.33 7.24
CA SER A 215 -3.62 11.97 8.58
C SER A 215 -3.78 13.13 9.56
N ALA A 216 -3.49 14.37 9.12
CA ALA A 216 -3.64 15.56 9.94
C ALA A 216 -5.11 15.88 10.32
N SER A 217 -6.07 15.46 9.51
CA SER A 217 -7.51 15.61 9.79
C SER A 217 -8.15 14.36 10.40
N LEU A 218 -7.38 13.28 10.60
CA LEU A 218 -7.85 11.92 10.91
C LEU A 218 -8.81 11.30 9.88
N MET A 219 -9.05 11.96 8.75
CA MET A 219 -9.81 11.37 7.63
C MET A 219 -9.14 10.10 7.12
N ASN A 220 -7.81 10.02 7.16
CA ASN A 220 -7.07 8.81 6.80
C ASN A 220 -7.59 7.61 7.61
N LYS A 221 -7.75 7.78 8.93
CA LYS A 221 -8.24 6.74 9.81
C LYS A 221 -9.71 6.40 9.54
N GLY A 222 -10.53 7.39 9.19
CA GLY A 222 -11.91 7.15 8.75
C GLY A 222 -12.00 6.29 7.48
N LEU A 223 -11.12 6.52 6.50
CA LEU A 223 -11.02 5.68 5.30
C LEU A 223 -10.54 4.26 5.64
N GLU A 224 -9.58 4.14 6.55
CA GLU A 224 -9.04 2.85 6.98
C GLU A 224 -10.03 2.03 7.80
N VAL A 225 -10.95 2.67 8.55
CA VAL A 225 -12.07 1.97 9.20
C VAL A 225 -12.96 1.31 8.15
N ILE A 226 -13.36 2.05 7.10
CA ILE A 226 -14.18 1.50 6.01
C ILE A 226 -13.43 0.36 5.29
N GLU A 227 -12.13 0.55 5.06
CA GLU A 227 -11.29 -0.48 4.45
C GLU A 227 -11.20 -1.75 5.31
N ALA A 228 -11.09 -1.61 6.64
CA ALA A 228 -11.06 -2.75 7.56
C ALA A 228 -12.39 -3.50 7.57
N CYS A 229 -13.53 -2.80 7.54
CA CYS A 229 -14.84 -3.45 7.40
C CYS A 229 -14.87 -4.37 6.17
N TRP A 230 -14.37 -3.87 5.03
CA TRP A 230 -14.37 -4.63 3.78
C TRP A 230 -13.35 -5.77 3.75
N LEU A 231 -12.11 -5.54 4.18
CA LEU A 231 -11.05 -6.55 4.12
C LEU A 231 -11.29 -7.72 5.07
N PHE A 232 -11.91 -7.45 6.21
CA PHE A 232 -12.02 -8.40 7.32
C PHE A 232 -13.47 -8.84 7.58
N ASP A 233 -14.43 -8.36 6.79
CA ASP A 233 -15.86 -8.63 6.95
C ASP A 233 -16.34 -8.35 8.39
N LEU A 234 -15.94 -7.19 8.90
CA LEU A 234 -16.27 -6.72 10.26
C LEU A 234 -17.31 -5.61 10.21
N PRO A 235 -18.29 -5.61 11.14
CA PRO A 235 -19.12 -4.45 11.36
C PRO A 235 -18.28 -3.31 11.95
N VAL A 236 -18.70 -2.07 11.71
CA VAL A 236 -17.97 -0.89 12.19
C VAL A 236 -17.85 -0.84 13.72
N ASP A 237 -18.84 -1.38 14.44
CA ASP A 237 -18.85 -1.41 15.91
C ASP A 237 -17.76 -2.33 16.49
N ASP A 238 -17.23 -3.26 15.68
CA ASP A 238 -16.13 -4.17 16.04
C ASP A 238 -14.75 -3.61 15.62
N ILE A 239 -14.68 -2.33 15.23
CA ILE A 239 -13.44 -1.63 14.91
C ILE A 239 -13.28 -0.44 15.84
N GLU A 240 -12.28 -0.51 16.72
CA GLU A 240 -11.96 0.55 17.67
C GLU A 240 -10.72 1.32 17.22
N VAL A 241 -10.85 2.64 17.06
CA VAL A 241 -9.72 3.51 16.72
C VAL A 241 -8.98 3.91 17.99
N VAL A 242 -7.69 3.59 18.05
CA VAL A 242 -6.83 3.89 19.21
C VAL A 242 -5.70 4.83 18.80
N VAL A 243 -5.54 5.98 19.46
CA VAL A 243 -4.40 6.86 19.18
C VAL A 243 -3.14 6.28 19.84
N HIS A 244 -2.19 5.89 19.00
CA HIS A 244 -0.87 5.38 19.38
C HIS A 244 0.24 6.24 18.76
N PRO A 245 0.69 7.30 19.47
CA PRO A 245 1.64 8.31 19.00
C PRO A 245 2.94 7.80 18.39
N GLN A 246 3.45 6.67 18.87
CA GLN A 246 4.77 6.17 18.52
C GLN A 246 4.77 5.43 17.17
N SER A 247 3.61 4.99 16.69
CA SER A 247 3.46 4.16 15.47
C SER A 247 4.41 2.95 15.47
N ILE A 248 4.58 2.31 16.63
CA ILE A 248 5.35 1.06 16.78
C ILE A 248 4.41 -0.14 16.75
N VAL A 249 3.30 -0.06 17.48
CA VAL A 249 2.18 -0.99 17.32
C VAL A 249 1.38 -0.53 16.10
N HIS A 250 1.38 -1.34 15.04
CA HIS A 250 0.75 -0.96 13.77
C HIS A 250 -0.74 -1.30 13.73
N SER A 251 -1.21 -2.29 14.48
CA SER A 251 -2.61 -2.55 14.85
C SER A 251 -2.70 -3.81 15.70
N MET A 252 -3.89 -4.11 16.22
CA MET A 252 -4.12 -5.26 17.09
C MET A 252 -5.44 -5.98 16.78
N VAL A 253 -5.50 -7.25 17.14
CA VAL A 253 -6.68 -8.11 17.02
C VAL A 253 -6.97 -8.68 18.41
N GLU A 254 -8.15 -8.36 18.94
CA GLU A 254 -8.70 -8.91 20.17
C GLU A 254 -9.53 -10.17 19.86
N PHE A 255 -9.38 -11.18 20.70
CA PHE A 255 -10.08 -12.45 20.59
C PHE A 255 -11.12 -12.62 21.71
N THR A 256 -12.08 -13.53 21.50
CA THR A 256 -13.22 -13.77 22.40
C THR A 256 -12.83 -14.26 23.80
N ASP A 257 -11.59 -14.72 23.98
CA ASP A 257 -11.03 -15.11 25.28
C ASP A 257 -10.34 -13.95 26.02
N GLY A 258 -10.35 -12.74 25.44
CA GLY A 258 -9.70 -11.54 25.96
C GLY A 258 -8.21 -11.43 25.59
N SER A 259 -7.65 -12.37 24.84
CA SER A 259 -6.29 -12.25 24.32
C SER A 259 -6.20 -11.20 23.22
N VAL A 260 -5.06 -10.54 23.11
CA VAL A 260 -4.79 -9.55 22.06
C VAL A 260 -3.48 -9.90 21.38
N LYS A 261 -3.51 -9.98 20.04
CA LYS A 261 -2.30 -10.07 19.22
C LYS A 261 -2.05 -8.73 18.56
N ALA A 262 -0.79 -8.33 18.54
CA ALA A 262 -0.35 -7.08 17.95
C ALA A 262 0.82 -7.34 17.01
N GLN A 263 0.89 -6.60 15.89
CA GLN A 263 2.07 -6.56 15.05
C GLN A 263 2.83 -5.26 15.34
N LEU A 264 4.12 -5.42 15.67
CA LEU A 264 5.00 -4.33 16.04
C LEU A 264 6.18 -4.23 15.07
N GLY A 265 6.64 -3.01 14.83
CA GLY A 265 7.87 -2.75 14.09
C GLY A 265 8.16 -1.25 13.98
N PRO A 266 9.33 -0.87 13.45
CA PRO A 266 9.55 0.52 13.06
C PRO A 266 8.49 0.99 12.04
N PRO A 267 8.18 2.29 11.98
CA PRO A 267 7.29 2.87 10.98
C PRO A 267 7.97 2.89 9.60
N ASP A 268 7.98 1.72 8.95
CA ASP A 268 8.65 1.49 7.68
C ASP A 268 7.77 0.63 6.74
N MET A 269 7.37 1.21 5.60
CA MET A 269 6.52 0.54 4.60
C MET A 269 7.21 -0.63 3.89
N HIS A 270 8.53 -0.78 3.95
CA HIS A 270 9.19 -1.98 3.44
C HIS A 270 8.69 -3.24 4.16
N LEU A 271 8.30 -3.15 5.45
CA LEU A 271 7.75 -4.27 6.22
C LEU A 271 6.45 -4.84 5.63
N PRO A 272 5.35 -4.07 5.53
CA PRO A 272 4.10 -4.59 4.99
C PRO A 272 4.21 -4.95 3.50
N ILE A 273 4.97 -4.18 2.72
CA ILE A 273 5.24 -4.48 1.30
C ILE A 273 5.95 -5.83 1.17
N GLN A 274 7.01 -6.07 1.95
CA GLN A 274 7.73 -7.34 1.90
C GLN A 274 6.84 -8.50 2.33
N TYR A 275 6.06 -8.33 3.40
CA TYR A 275 5.14 -9.37 3.84
C TYR A 275 4.15 -9.75 2.72
N ALA A 276 3.51 -8.76 2.10
CA ALA A 276 2.58 -8.94 0.98
C ALA A 276 3.22 -9.63 -0.24
N LEU A 277 4.46 -9.26 -0.60
CA LEU A 277 5.20 -9.88 -1.71
C LEU A 277 5.51 -11.37 -1.46
N PHE A 278 5.94 -11.72 -0.24
CA PHE A 278 6.40 -13.07 0.09
C PHE A 278 5.35 -13.99 0.70
N TYR A 279 4.18 -13.45 1.07
CA TYR A 279 3.09 -14.21 1.69
C TYR A 279 2.86 -15.57 0.99
N PRO A 280 2.78 -16.68 1.76
CA PRO A 280 2.76 -16.76 3.23
C PRO A 280 4.13 -16.81 3.92
N ASN A 281 5.23 -16.75 3.16
CA ASN A 281 6.59 -16.89 3.69
C ASN A 281 7.17 -15.54 4.13
N ARG A 282 8.24 -15.60 4.93
CA ARG A 282 9.08 -14.44 5.28
C ARG A 282 10.51 -14.72 4.86
N LEU A 283 11.16 -13.72 4.26
CA LEU A 283 12.59 -13.77 3.93
C LEU A 283 13.36 -12.68 4.67
N PRO A 284 14.65 -12.90 4.98
CA PRO A 284 15.49 -11.88 5.58
C PRO A 284 15.72 -10.71 4.63
N ASN A 285 15.72 -9.49 5.16
CA ASN A 285 16.09 -8.29 4.41
C ASN A 285 16.85 -7.34 5.33
N HIS A 286 18.11 -7.09 4.99
CA HIS A 286 19.03 -6.28 5.79
C HIS A 286 18.79 -4.77 5.66
N GLN A 287 18.01 -4.34 4.66
CA GLN A 287 17.69 -2.93 4.44
C GLN A 287 16.56 -2.44 5.37
N ILE A 288 15.76 -3.37 5.91
CA ILE A 288 14.66 -3.03 6.80
C ILE A 288 15.22 -2.89 8.23
N PRO A 289 15.03 -1.73 8.90
CA PRO A 289 15.48 -1.55 10.26
C PRO A 289 14.81 -2.56 11.19
N ARG A 290 15.55 -3.05 12.19
CA ARG A 290 14.99 -3.85 13.26
C ARG A 290 14.48 -2.93 14.37
N LEU A 291 13.45 -3.38 15.09
CA LEU A 291 13.03 -2.73 16.33
C LEU A 291 14.21 -2.71 17.30
N ASP A 292 14.60 -1.53 17.75
CA ASP A 292 15.68 -1.38 18.74
C ASP A 292 15.14 -1.74 20.12
N THR A 293 15.66 -2.83 20.68
CA THR A 293 15.32 -3.33 22.01
C THR A 293 16.45 -3.10 23.02
N SER A 294 17.44 -2.27 22.69
CA SER A 294 18.57 -1.99 23.59
C SER A 294 18.20 -1.10 24.77
N ALA A 295 17.10 -0.34 24.65
CA ALA A 295 16.54 0.50 25.69
C ALA A 295 15.03 0.23 25.89
N PRO A 296 14.47 0.52 27.09
CA PRO A 296 13.03 0.46 27.31
C PRO A 296 12.27 1.36 26.34
N ILE A 297 11.18 0.83 25.77
CA ILE A 297 10.30 1.56 24.86
C ILE A 297 9.05 1.98 25.65
N SER A 298 8.70 3.27 25.59
CA SER A 298 7.44 3.77 26.13
C SER A 298 6.40 3.85 25.02
N LEU A 299 5.29 3.14 25.20
CA LEU A 299 4.16 3.09 24.28
C LEU A 299 2.93 3.61 25.02
N THR A 300 2.21 4.55 24.41
CA THR A 300 1.03 5.20 25.00
C THR A 300 -0.17 5.06 24.08
#